data_AF-A0A845TYK7-F1
#
_entry.id   AF-A0A845TYK7-F1
#
_cell.length_a   1.000
_cell.length_b   1.000
_cell.length_c   1.000
_cell.angle_alpha   90.00
_cell.angle_beta   90.00
_cell.angle_gamma   90.00
#
_symmetry.space_group_name_H-M   'P 1'
#
loop_
_entity.id
_entity.type
_entity.pdbx_description
1 polymer ?
#
loop_
_entity_poly.entity_id
_entity_poly.type
_entity_poly.pdbx_seq_one_letter_code
_entity_poly.pdbx_strand_id
1 'polypeptide(L)'
;MKSKATVLVLAVFLLGIVLGGLGIHLLGSRVAAGTKTGPMPSTSSEVVQQLDAKCALSAEQQKDIRAIMDDVMGQYRSIYEPIRPQIEEVRQAGRQRIRGVLRPDQLPKFEEYLRQMDEERKKQEHK
;
A
#
# COMPACT_ATOMS: atom_id res chain seq x y z
N MET A 1 11.97 -8.88 -45.51
CA MET A 1 10.60 -8.56 -45.05
C MET A 1 10.38 -8.70 -43.54
N LYS A 2 11.33 -9.26 -42.75
CA LYS A 2 11.16 -9.48 -41.29
C LYS A 2 11.47 -8.26 -40.40
N SER A 3 12.25 -7.28 -40.87
CA SER A 3 12.67 -6.12 -40.05
C SER A 3 11.58 -5.09 -39.82
N LYS A 4 10.71 -4.84 -40.82
CA LYS A 4 9.66 -3.81 -40.73
C LYS A 4 8.58 -4.15 -39.70
N ALA A 5 8.19 -5.43 -39.62
CA ALA A 5 7.21 -5.91 -38.64
C ALA A 5 7.76 -5.85 -37.21
N THR A 6 9.02 -6.23 -37.00
CA THR A 6 9.67 -6.16 -35.67
C THR A 6 9.80 -4.71 -35.18
N VAL A 7 10.12 -3.77 -36.07
CA VAL A 7 10.17 -2.34 -35.74
C VAL A 7 8.78 -1.81 -35.34
N LEU A 8 7.73 -2.22 -36.05
CA LEU A 8 6.35 -1.85 -35.73
C LEU A 8 5.90 -2.41 -34.38
N VAL A 9 6.22 -3.67 -34.08
CA VAL A 9 5.87 -4.30 -32.80
C VAL A 9 6.63 -3.64 -31.63
N LEU A 10 7.92 -3.35 -31.80
CA LEU A 10 8.70 -2.62 -30.79
C LEU A 10 8.19 -1.20 -30.59
N ALA A 11 7.81 -0.51 -31.67
CA ALA A 11 7.24 0.83 -31.59
C ALA A 11 5.91 0.84 -30.83
N VAL A 12 5.00 -0.10 -31.11
CA VAL A 12 3.72 -0.24 -30.40
C VAL A 12 3.94 -0.60 -28.93
N PHE A 13 4.92 -1.45 -28.63
CA PHE A 13 5.27 -1.82 -27.25
C PHE A 13 5.83 -0.64 -26.44
N LEU A 14 6.74 0.16 -27.04
CA LEU A 14 7.25 1.38 -26.42
C LEU A 14 6.16 2.43 -26.25
N LEU A 15 5.26 2.57 -27.22
CA LEU A 15 4.09 3.44 -27.10
C LEU A 15 3.19 2.96 -25.95
N GLY A 16 2.98 1.65 -25.80
CA GLY A 16 2.24 1.06 -24.68
C GLY A 16 2.89 1.32 -23.32
N ILE A 17 4.23 1.30 -23.22
CA ILE A 17 4.95 1.64 -21.98
C ILE A 17 4.83 3.13 -21.66
N VAL A 18 4.93 4.00 -22.66
CA VAL A 18 4.82 5.46 -22.47
C VAL A 18 3.39 5.84 -22.11
N LEU A 19 2.39 5.33 -22.83
CA LEU A 19 0.97 5.58 -22.51
C LEU A 19 0.56 4.92 -21.19
N GLY A 20 1.05 3.72 -20.87
CA GLY A 20 0.80 3.05 -19.60
C GLY A 20 1.44 3.77 -18.41
N GLY A 21 2.70 4.22 -18.56
CA GLY A 21 3.41 4.99 -17.53
C GLY A 21 2.81 6.37 -17.29
N LEU A 22 2.41 7.08 -18.34
CA LEU A 22 1.72 8.37 -18.22
C LEU A 22 0.29 8.21 -17.69
N GLY A 23 -0.40 7.13 -18.04
CA GLY A 23 -1.71 6.78 -17.50
C GLY A 23 -1.68 6.58 -15.99
N ILE A 24 -0.67 5.86 -15.48
CA ILE A 24 -0.47 5.65 -14.03
C ILE A 24 -0.13 6.97 -13.31
N HIS A 25 0.62 7.88 -13.94
CA HIS A 25 0.97 9.16 -13.31
C HIS A 25 -0.19 10.18 -13.30
N LEU A 26 -1.04 10.20 -14.33
CA LEU A 26 -2.16 11.16 -14.43
C LEU A 26 -3.45 10.64 -13.78
N LEU A 27 -3.75 9.33 -13.88
CA LEU A 27 -4.91 8.71 -13.24
C LEU A 27 -4.59 8.20 -11.83
N GLY A 28 -3.32 7.97 -11.49
CA GLY A 28 -2.90 7.65 -10.13
C GLY A 28 -3.34 8.73 -9.14
N SER A 29 -3.32 9.99 -9.54
CA SER A 29 -3.78 11.12 -8.70
C SER A 29 -5.30 11.11 -8.42
N ARG A 30 -6.12 10.55 -9.31
CA ARG A 30 -7.59 10.51 -9.16
C ARG A 30 -8.12 9.17 -8.66
N VAL A 31 -7.51 8.06 -9.03
CA VAL A 31 -7.85 6.73 -8.48
C VAL A 31 -7.27 6.57 -7.07
N ALA A 32 -6.07 7.09 -6.79
CA ALA A 32 -5.59 7.17 -5.40
C ALA A 32 -6.33 8.24 -4.59
N ALA A 33 -7.02 9.21 -5.19
CA ALA A 33 -7.89 10.10 -4.42
C ALA A 33 -9.20 9.41 -3.96
N GLY A 34 -9.60 8.30 -4.59
CA GLY A 34 -10.76 7.51 -4.18
C GLY A 34 -10.47 6.43 -3.12
N THR A 35 -9.20 6.04 -2.95
CA THR A 35 -8.77 5.03 -1.96
C THR A 35 -7.68 5.53 -1.00
N LYS A 36 -7.35 6.82 -1.00
CA LYS A 36 -6.69 7.46 0.13
C LYS A 36 -7.72 7.64 1.25
N THR A 37 -8.15 6.54 1.86
CA THR A 37 -8.10 6.54 3.32
C THR A 37 -6.67 6.97 3.63
N GLY A 38 -6.48 8.19 4.16
CA GLY A 38 -5.19 8.57 4.71
C GLY A 38 -4.68 7.49 5.66
N PRO A 39 -3.39 7.47 6.03
CA PRO A 39 -2.93 6.53 7.04
C PRO A 39 -3.93 6.59 8.20
N MET A 40 -4.58 5.46 8.50
CA MET A 40 -5.50 5.39 9.62
C MET A 40 -4.72 5.94 10.82
N PRO A 41 -5.27 6.90 11.60
CA PRO A 41 -4.50 7.54 12.66
C PRO A 41 -3.85 6.48 13.53
N SER A 42 -2.52 6.53 13.68
CA SER A 42 -1.78 5.40 14.26
C SER A 42 -1.95 5.32 15.77
N THR A 43 -2.54 6.36 16.38
CA THR A 43 -2.82 6.42 17.81
C THR A 43 -4.19 7.03 18.09
N SER A 44 -4.81 6.61 19.19
CA SER A 44 -6.03 7.21 19.74
C SER A 44 -5.86 8.72 19.99
N SER A 45 -4.63 9.17 20.28
CA SER A 45 -4.34 10.59 20.48
C SER A 45 -4.43 11.41 19.18
N GLU A 46 -4.03 10.83 18.05
CA GLU A 46 -4.13 11.49 16.74
C GLU A 46 -5.61 11.60 16.30
N VAL A 47 -6.41 10.57 16.57
CA VAL A 47 -7.87 10.61 16.34
C VAL A 47 -8.52 11.72 17.16
N VAL A 48 -8.21 11.79 18.45
CA VAL A 48 -8.77 12.80 19.36
C VAL A 48 -8.39 14.21 18.90
N GLN A 49 -7.15 14.46 18.50
CA GLN A 49 -6.73 15.77 17.97
C GLN A 49 -7.47 16.15 16.69
N GLN A 50 -7.66 15.20 15.77
CA GLN A 50 -8.38 15.46 14.52
C GLN A 50 -9.86 15.76 14.76
N LEU A 51 -10.50 15.06 15.70
CA LEU A 51 -11.89 15.29 16.07
C LEU A 51 -12.06 16.59 16.86
N ASP A 52 -11.13 16.91 17.75
CA ASP A 52 -11.13 18.16 18.50
C ASP A 52 -11.07 19.38 17.57
N ALA A 53 -10.16 19.35 16.60
CA ALA A 53 -10.03 20.41 15.59
C ALA A 53 -11.31 20.64 14.75
N LYS A 54 -12.20 19.65 14.67
CA LYS A 54 -13.44 19.71 13.86
C LYS A 54 -14.69 19.95 14.68
N CYS A 55 -14.72 19.46 15.91
CA CYS A 55 -15.92 19.39 16.73
C CYS A 55 -15.81 20.18 18.04
N ALA A 56 -14.63 20.78 18.33
CA ALA A 56 -14.33 21.51 19.55
C ALA A 56 -14.72 20.69 20.80
N LEU A 57 -14.01 19.59 21.02
CA LEU A 57 -14.34 18.61 22.05
C LEU A 57 -13.97 19.15 23.43
N SER A 58 -14.86 18.94 24.41
CA SER A 58 -14.53 19.15 25.82
C SER A 58 -13.50 18.12 26.32
N ALA A 59 -12.83 18.43 27.43
CA ALA A 59 -11.85 17.51 28.03
C ALA A 59 -12.43 16.14 28.38
N GLU A 60 -13.70 16.09 28.80
CA GLU A 60 -14.41 14.84 29.08
C GLU A 60 -14.64 14.02 27.79
N GLN A 61 -15.12 14.66 26.72
CA GLN A 61 -15.30 14.01 25.42
C GLN A 61 -13.97 13.49 24.84
N GLN A 62 -12.88 14.25 24.98
CA GLN A 62 -11.55 13.81 24.54
C GLN A 62 -11.08 12.56 25.30
N LYS A 63 -11.36 12.46 26.60
CA LYS A 63 -11.05 11.30 27.43
C LYS A 63 -11.88 10.09 26.99
N ASP A 64 -13.17 10.25 26.80
CA ASP A 64 -14.07 9.16 26.42
C ASP A 64 -13.75 8.62 25.03
N ILE A 65 -13.52 9.51 24.05
CA ILE A 65 -13.13 9.11 22.69
C ILE A 65 -11.78 8.38 22.71
N ARG A 66 -10.82 8.80 23.53
CA ARG A 66 -9.54 8.09 23.67
C ARG A 66 -9.77 6.66 24.16
N ALA A 67 -10.59 6.46 25.19
CA ALA A 67 -10.90 5.14 25.72
C ALA A 67 -11.61 4.25 24.68
N ILE A 68 -12.57 4.81 23.93
CA ILE A 68 -13.26 4.09 22.84
C ILE A 68 -12.25 3.65 21.77
N MET A 69 -11.36 4.54 21.34
CA MET A 69 -10.37 4.22 20.32
C MET A 69 -9.34 3.19 20.81
N ASP A 70 -8.90 3.26 22.06
CA ASP A 70 -7.99 2.29 22.65
C ASP A 70 -8.63 0.88 22.68
N ASP A 71 -9.90 0.79 23.07
CA ASP A 71 -10.65 -0.47 23.05
C ASP A 71 -10.79 -1.04 21.63
N VAL A 72 -11.22 -0.21 20.66
CA VAL A 72 -11.35 -0.61 19.25
C VAL A 72 -10.02 -1.09 18.69
N MET A 73 -8.91 -0.40 18.97
CA MET A 73 -7.57 -0.82 18.53
C MET A 73 -7.15 -2.14 19.19
N GLY A 74 -7.50 -2.34 20.47
CA GLY A 74 -7.33 -3.62 21.17
C GLY A 74 -8.07 -4.76 20.50
N GLN A 75 -9.35 -4.56 20.17
CA GLN A 75 -10.16 -5.55 19.46
C GLN A 75 -9.58 -5.87 18.08
N TYR A 76 -9.17 -4.85 17.32
CA TYR A 76 -8.53 -5.04 16.02
C TYR A 76 -7.26 -5.91 16.15
N ARG A 77 -6.38 -5.60 17.12
CA ARG A 77 -5.16 -6.38 17.37
C ARG A 77 -5.48 -7.82 17.73
N SER A 78 -6.53 -8.05 18.55
CA SER A 78 -6.97 -9.40 18.95
C SER A 78 -7.41 -10.26 17.76
N ILE A 79 -7.96 -9.63 16.71
CA ILE A 79 -8.38 -10.31 15.48
C ILE A 79 -7.19 -10.49 14.53
N TYR A 80 -6.34 -9.48 14.40
CA TYR A 80 -5.28 -9.43 13.40
C TYR A 80 -4.02 -10.22 13.78
N GLU A 81 -3.55 -10.16 15.04
CA GLU A 81 -2.34 -10.85 15.46
C GLU A 81 -2.36 -12.36 15.20
N PRO A 82 -3.46 -13.09 15.49
CA PRO A 82 -3.52 -14.53 15.20
C PRO A 82 -3.44 -14.87 13.71
N ILE A 83 -3.95 -14.02 12.83
CA ILE A 83 -3.97 -14.25 11.37
C ILE A 83 -2.74 -13.68 10.66
N ARG A 84 -1.95 -12.82 11.31
CA ARG A 84 -0.75 -12.19 10.74
C ARG A 84 0.22 -13.20 10.09
N PRO A 85 0.53 -14.38 10.69
CA PRO A 85 1.39 -15.37 10.07
C PRO A 85 0.81 -15.93 8.76
N GLN A 86 -0.50 -16.17 8.72
CA GLN A 86 -1.18 -16.71 7.54
C GLN A 86 -1.15 -15.71 6.38
N ILE A 87 -1.31 -14.42 6.68
CA ILE A 87 -1.18 -13.33 5.70
C ILE A 87 0.25 -13.28 5.15
N GLU A 88 1.27 -13.43 6.00
CA GLU A 88 2.66 -13.47 5.55
C GLU A 88 2.95 -14.68 4.67
N GLU A 89 2.41 -15.85 5.00
CA GLU A 89 2.54 -17.05 4.17
C GLU A 89 1.97 -16.83 2.76
N VAL A 90 0.75 -16.31 2.65
CA VAL A 90 0.11 -15.99 1.36
C VAL A 90 0.95 -14.98 0.57
N ARG A 91 1.50 -13.96 1.24
CA ARG A 91 2.38 -12.96 0.63
C ARG A 91 3.64 -13.60 0.06
N GLN A 92 4.31 -14.46 0.83
CA GLN A 92 5.52 -15.15 0.37
C GLN A 92 5.23 -16.11 -0.78
N ALA A 93 4.14 -16.88 -0.70
CA ALA A 93 3.71 -17.77 -1.77
C ALA A 93 3.45 -16.99 -3.07
N GLY A 94 2.78 -15.83 -3.00
CA GLY A 94 2.60 -14.93 -4.13
C GLY A 94 3.93 -14.45 -4.73
N ARG A 95 4.87 -14.02 -3.89
CA ARG A 95 6.21 -13.59 -4.34
C ARG A 95 6.96 -14.71 -5.06
N GLN A 96 6.89 -15.94 -4.56
CA GLN A 96 7.52 -17.10 -5.22
C GLN A 96 6.89 -17.42 -6.58
N ARG A 97 5.56 -17.37 -6.68
CA ARG A 97 4.87 -17.55 -7.96
C ARG A 97 5.27 -16.49 -8.98
N ILE A 98 5.42 -15.23 -8.55
CA ILE A 98 5.89 -14.15 -9.42
C ILE A 98 7.33 -14.41 -9.88
N ARG A 99 8.24 -14.81 -8.99
CA ARG A 99 9.62 -15.19 -9.38
C ARG A 99 9.64 -16.25 -10.46
N GLY A 100 8.76 -17.25 -10.36
CA GLY A 100 8.67 -18.36 -11.33
C GLY A 100 8.24 -17.96 -12.74
N VAL A 101 7.59 -16.80 -12.93
CA VAL A 101 7.16 -16.33 -14.27
C VAL A 101 8.06 -15.21 -14.83
N LEU A 102 8.96 -14.65 -14.02
CA LEU A 102 9.89 -13.62 -14.45
C LEU A 102 11.07 -14.22 -15.18
N ARG A 103 11.55 -13.52 -16.20
CA ARG A 103 12.82 -13.87 -16.84
C ARG A 103 14.00 -13.53 -15.92
N PRO A 104 15.16 -14.19 -16.08
CA PRO A 104 16.34 -13.92 -15.25
C PRO A 104 16.78 -12.45 -15.23
N ASP A 105 16.63 -11.72 -16.34
CA ASP A 105 16.97 -10.30 -16.43
C ASP A 105 16.05 -9.38 -15.61
N GLN A 106 14.86 -9.87 -15.23
CA GLN A 106 13.85 -9.10 -14.50
C GLN A 106 13.92 -9.30 -12.98
N LEU A 107 14.48 -10.42 -12.52
CA LEU A 107 14.57 -10.77 -11.10
C LEU A 107 15.24 -9.68 -10.24
N PRO A 108 16.39 -9.07 -10.64
CA PRO A 108 17.04 -8.06 -9.81
C PRO A 108 16.15 -6.83 -9.53
N LYS A 109 15.38 -6.39 -10.53
CA LYS A 109 14.43 -5.27 -10.36
C LYS A 109 13.27 -5.65 -9.45
N PHE A 110 12.82 -6.89 -9.53
CA PHE A 110 11.75 -7.40 -8.67
C PHE A 110 12.19 -7.51 -7.22
N GLU A 111 13.40 -8.01 -6.93
CA GLU A 111 13.90 -8.08 -5.56
C GLU A 111 14.08 -6.69 -4.94
N GLU A 112 14.57 -5.72 -5.72
CA GLU A 112 14.67 -4.33 -5.26
C GLU A 112 13.29 -3.72 -4.95
N TYR A 113 12.30 -4.00 -5.80
CA TYR A 113 10.91 -3.61 -5.54
C TYR A 113 10.38 -4.23 -4.22
N LEU A 114 10.62 -5.53 -3.99
CA LEU A 114 10.21 -6.18 -2.74
C LEU A 114 10.89 -5.59 -1.52
N ARG A 115 12.19 -5.25 -1.61
CA ARG A 115 12.95 -4.62 -0.53
C ARG A 115 12.34 -3.28 -0.14
N GLN A 116 12.03 -2.43 -1.11
CA GLN A 116 11.40 -1.12 -0.88
C GLN A 116 10.04 -1.28 -0.18
N MET A 117 9.21 -2.21 -0.65
CA MET A 117 7.91 -2.50 -0.01
C MET A 117 8.07 -2.98 1.44
N ASP A 118 9.04 -3.86 1.71
CA ASP A 118 9.26 -4.38 3.07
C ASP A 118 9.80 -3.30 4.01
N GLU A 119 10.60 -2.35 3.51
CA GLU A 119 11.05 -1.18 4.29
C GLU A 119 9.91 -0.22 4.61
N GLU A 120 9.03 0.06 3.65
CA GLU A 120 7.83 0.88 3.89
C GLU A 120 6.92 0.24 4.93
N ARG A 121 6.72 -1.07 4.85
CA ARG A 121 5.91 -1.82 5.83
C ARG A 121 6.52 -1.79 7.23
N LYS A 122 7.83 -2.01 7.37
CA LYS A 122 8.51 -1.93 8.68
C LYS A 122 8.35 -0.55 9.31
N LYS A 123 8.40 0.53 8.51
CA LYS A 123 8.15 1.90 8.99
C LYS A 123 6.72 2.09 9.50
N GLN A 124 5.74 1.39 8.92
CA GLN A 124 4.34 1.43 9.36
C GLN A 124 4.08 0.55 10.58
N GLU A 125 4.74 -0.61 10.71
CA GLU A 125 4.59 -1.51 11.87
C GLU A 125 5.27 -0.96 13.15
N HIS A 126 6.26 -0.07 13.03
CA HIS A 126 6.99 0.53 14.15
C HIS A 126 6.53 1.95 14.54
N LYS A 127 5.44 2.45 13.95
CA LYS A 127 4.86 3.77 14.24
C LYS A 127 3.55 3.64 15.02
#